data_AF-A0A7D5M9T0-F1
#
_entry.id   AF-A0A7D5M9T0-F1
#
_cell.length_a   1.000
_cell.length_b   1.000
_cell.length_c   1.000
_cell.angle_alpha   90.00
_cell.angle_beta   90.00
_cell.angle_gamma   90.00
#
_symmetry.space_group_name_H-M   'P 1'
#
loop_
_entity.id
_entity.type
_entity.pdbx_description
1 polymer ?
#
loop_
_entity_poly.entity_id
_entity_poly.type
_entity_poly.pdbx_seq_one_letter_code
_entity_poly.pdbx_strand_id
1 'polypeptide(L)'
;MTCKGICVRYKAQKPVGTGRYASGQRRCQICEIFIKWEGLWCPCCGYRLRTKPRNLKYKAKLRARVEADSIEAKAVADTQPEEIEVEVKAKTKSKAKTAKAKAAKSKVATKTKEKTPCKHCEKLFVYPDKHEKNCKKNPDVEVVSAHVNESIAIKA
;
A
#
# COMPACT_ATOMS: atom_id res chain seq x y z
N MET A 1 -22.43 6.29 10.70
CA MET A 1 -22.93 4.90 10.64
C MET A 1 -22.08 4.03 11.54
N THR A 2 -22.67 3.43 12.57
CA THR A 2 -22.03 2.48 13.49
C THR A 2 -22.10 1.06 12.94
N CYS A 3 -21.30 0.14 13.49
CA CYS A 3 -21.29 -1.25 13.06
C CYS A 3 -22.50 -2.02 13.65
N LYS A 4 -23.30 -2.67 12.82
CA LYS A 4 -24.48 -3.49 13.19
C LYS A 4 -24.18 -4.96 13.53
N GLY A 5 -22.91 -5.39 13.57
CA GLY A 5 -22.50 -6.77 13.89
C GLY A 5 -22.70 -7.84 12.80
N ILE A 6 -23.51 -7.60 11.76
CA ILE A 6 -23.79 -8.57 10.67
C ILE A 6 -22.51 -9.07 9.98
N CYS A 7 -21.50 -8.20 9.87
CA CYS A 7 -20.24 -8.49 9.19
C CYS A 7 -19.41 -9.60 9.85
N VAL A 8 -19.68 -9.96 11.11
CA VAL A 8 -18.99 -11.05 11.82
C VAL A 8 -19.24 -12.40 11.14
N ARG A 9 -20.43 -12.62 10.56
CA ARG A 9 -20.77 -13.86 9.83
C ARG A 9 -19.89 -14.08 8.60
N TYR A 10 -19.40 -13.00 8.00
CA TYR A 10 -18.57 -13.01 6.80
C TYR A 10 -17.08 -12.79 7.12
N LYS A 11 -16.69 -12.88 8.40
CA LYS A 11 -15.32 -12.63 8.86
C LYS A 11 -14.37 -13.62 8.22
N ALA A 12 -13.37 -13.11 7.53
CA ALA A 12 -12.36 -13.93 6.88
C ALA A 12 -11.30 -14.41 7.88
N GLN A 13 -10.95 -15.69 7.79
CA GLN A 13 -9.84 -16.27 8.55
C GLN A 13 -8.50 -15.77 8.02
N LYS A 14 -7.49 -15.68 8.88
CA LYS A 14 -6.15 -15.23 8.48
C LYS A 14 -5.50 -16.33 7.62
N PRO A 15 -5.14 -16.06 6.36
CA PRO A 15 -4.43 -17.04 5.56
C PRO A 15 -2.99 -17.13 6.07
N VAL A 16 -2.42 -18.33 6.07
CA VAL A 16 -1.02 -18.59 6.42
C VAL A 16 -0.15 -18.35 5.18
N GLY A 17 0.96 -17.62 5.34
CA GLY A 17 1.93 -17.37 4.26
C GLY A 17 1.56 -16.33 3.20
N THR A 18 0.27 -16.09 2.94
CA THR A 18 -0.20 -15.11 1.93
C THR A 18 -0.72 -13.82 2.59
N GLY A 19 -0.59 -12.70 1.89
CA GLY A 19 -1.11 -11.42 2.38
C GLY A 19 -2.64 -11.37 2.28
N ARG A 20 -3.33 -10.87 3.31
CA ARG A 20 -4.82 -10.81 3.33
C ARG A 20 -5.44 -10.20 2.07
N TYR A 21 -4.89 -9.08 1.62
CA TYR A 21 -5.38 -8.37 0.43
C TYR A 21 -5.08 -9.12 -0.88
N ALA A 22 -3.99 -9.89 -0.93
CA ALA A 22 -3.67 -10.73 -2.09
C ALA A 22 -4.67 -11.88 -2.20
N SER A 23 -5.11 -12.45 -1.08
CA SER A 23 -6.19 -13.45 -1.03
C SER A 23 -7.60 -12.87 -1.26
N GLY A 24 -7.72 -11.63 -1.72
CA GLY A 24 -9.01 -10.97 -1.96
C GLY A 24 -9.79 -10.57 -0.71
N GLN A 25 -9.22 -10.68 0.50
CA GLN A 25 -9.91 -10.25 1.72
C GLN A 25 -9.97 -8.73 1.79
N ARG A 26 -11.17 -8.19 2.05
CA ARG A 26 -11.40 -6.74 2.09
C ARG A 26 -11.59 -6.27 3.53
N ARG A 27 -11.00 -5.14 3.92
CA ARG A 27 -11.16 -4.58 5.28
C ARG A 27 -12.25 -3.51 5.30
N CYS A 28 -13.20 -3.63 6.20
CA CYS A 28 -14.11 -2.54 6.52
C CYS A 28 -13.41 -1.53 7.45
N GLN A 29 -13.53 -0.23 7.18
CA GLN A 29 -12.92 0.77 8.04
C GLN A 29 -13.70 1.04 9.33
N ILE A 30 -15.02 0.90 9.28
CA ILE A 30 -15.90 1.16 10.44
C ILE A 30 -15.94 -0.06 11.35
N CYS A 31 -16.17 -1.25 10.78
CA CYS A 31 -16.24 -2.49 11.56
C CYS A 31 -14.86 -3.11 11.82
N GLU A 32 -13.79 -2.53 11.28
CA GLU A 32 -12.38 -2.91 11.50
C GLU A 32 -11.97 -4.34 11.12
N ILE A 33 -12.90 -5.17 10.65
CA ILE A 33 -12.68 -6.58 10.32
C ILE A 33 -12.37 -6.79 8.83
N PHE A 34 -11.73 -7.93 8.55
CA PHE A 34 -11.55 -8.47 7.21
C PHE A 34 -12.71 -9.39 6.85
N ILE A 35 -13.26 -9.22 5.66
CA ILE A 35 -14.46 -9.89 5.18
C ILE A 35 -14.17 -10.53 3.83
N LYS A 36 -14.68 -11.74 3.59
CA LYS A 36 -14.74 -12.36 2.26
C LYS A 36 -16.13 -12.04 1.68
N TRP A 37 -16.20 -11.00 0.86
CA TRP A 37 -17.45 -10.52 0.24
C TRP A 37 -17.15 -10.01 -1.16
N GLU A 38 -18.04 -10.30 -2.10
CA GLU A 38 -17.86 -9.94 -3.53
C GLU A 38 -18.12 -8.45 -3.78
N GLY A 39 -19.06 -7.87 -3.04
CA GLY A 39 -19.45 -6.47 -3.16
C GLY A 39 -18.42 -5.45 -2.67
N LEU A 40 -18.51 -4.22 -3.16
CA LEU A 40 -17.60 -3.13 -2.79
C LEU A 40 -17.95 -2.48 -1.44
N TRP A 41 -19.16 -2.73 -0.94
CA TRP A 41 -19.72 -2.12 0.26
C TRP A 41 -19.84 -3.15 1.38
N CYS A 42 -19.64 -2.71 2.62
CA CYS A 42 -19.79 -3.57 3.79
C CYS A 42 -21.28 -3.88 4.00
N PRO A 43 -21.69 -5.15 4.13
CA PRO A 43 -23.09 -5.52 4.36
C PRO A 43 -23.63 -5.06 5.71
N CYS A 44 -22.75 -4.63 6.62
CA CYS A 44 -23.10 -4.25 7.98
C CYS A 44 -23.29 -2.74 8.17
N CYS A 45 -22.32 -1.93 7.74
CA CYS A 45 -22.32 -0.48 7.95
C CYS A 45 -22.46 0.32 6.64
N GLY A 46 -22.55 -0.36 5.49
CA GLY A 46 -22.65 0.29 4.18
C GLY A 46 -21.41 1.10 3.80
N TYR A 47 -20.27 0.94 4.49
CA TYR A 47 -19.05 1.66 4.14
C TYR A 47 -18.25 0.93 3.06
N ARG A 48 -17.57 1.69 2.19
CA ARG A 48 -16.75 1.13 1.11
C ARG A 48 -15.60 0.30 1.66
N LEU A 49 -15.53 -0.96 1.24
CA LEU A 49 -14.50 -1.90 1.64
C LEU A 49 -13.16 -1.54 1.00
N ARG A 50 -12.09 -1.71 1.77
CA ARG A 50 -10.72 -1.43 1.33
C ARG A 50 -10.08 -2.69 0.76
N THR A 51 -9.53 -2.55 -0.44
CA THR A 51 -8.80 -3.62 -1.16
C THR A 51 -7.28 -3.43 -1.16
N LYS A 52 -6.77 -2.24 -0.79
CA LYS A 52 -5.33 -1.92 -0.80
C LYS A 52 -4.85 -1.56 0.60
N PRO A 53 -3.61 -1.93 0.98
CA PRO A 53 -2.99 -1.50 2.23
C PRO A 53 -2.93 0.04 2.36
N ARG A 54 -2.92 0.51 3.60
CA ARG A 54 -2.89 1.93 3.96
C ARG A 54 -1.51 2.55 3.71
N ASN A 55 -0.44 1.84 4.06
CA ASN A 55 0.93 2.34 3.95
C ASN A 55 1.50 2.10 2.55
N LEU A 56 2.23 3.11 2.05
CA LEU A 56 2.87 3.08 0.75
C LEU A 56 3.82 1.89 0.56
N LYS A 57 4.63 1.56 1.58
CA LYS A 57 5.53 0.39 1.57
C LYS A 57 4.79 -0.92 1.29
N TYR A 58 3.67 -1.16 1.98
CA TYR A 58 2.86 -2.37 1.78
C TYR A 58 2.05 -2.34 0.48
N LYS A 59 1.69 -1.14 -0.01
CA LYS A 59 1.03 -0.97 -1.32
C LYS A 59 1.97 -1.35 -2.46
N ALA A 60 3.24 -0.96 -2.40
CA ALA A 60 4.25 -1.38 -3.37
C ALA A 60 4.46 -2.91 -3.34
N LYS A 61 4.58 -3.49 -2.15
CA LYS A 61 4.71 -4.95 -1.98
C LYS A 61 3.53 -5.74 -2.55
N LEU A 62 2.32 -5.21 -2.39
CA LEU A 62 1.12 -5.83 -2.97
C LEU A 62 1.15 -5.79 -4.50
N ARG A 63 1.54 -4.65 -5.09
CA ARG A 63 1.63 -4.51 -6.56
C ARG A 63 2.65 -5.47 -7.17
N ALA A 64 3.85 -5.54 -6.60
CA ALA A 64 4.90 -6.44 -7.08
C ALA A 64 4.45 -7.91 -7.07
N ARG A 65 3.67 -8.31 -6.06
CA ARG A 65 3.13 -9.67 -5.98
C ARG A 65 2.01 -9.92 -7.01
N VAL A 66 1.06 -9.00 -7.14
CA VAL A 66 -0.01 -9.10 -8.15
C VAL A 66 0.56 -9.15 -9.56
N GLU A 67 1.63 -8.40 -9.82
CA GLU A 67 2.35 -8.42 -11.10
C GLU A 67 3.04 -9.76 -11.34
N ALA A 68 3.76 -10.31 -10.35
CA ALA A 68 4.34 -11.65 -10.43
C ALA A 68 3.26 -12.72 -10.69
N ASP A 69 2.17 -12.71 -9.92
CA ASP A 69 1.06 -13.65 -10.09
C ASP A 69 0.44 -13.53 -11.51
N SER A 70 0.43 -12.33 -12.11
CA SER A 70 -0.07 -12.09 -13.47
C SER A 70 0.88 -12.58 -14.56
N ILE A 71 2.19 -12.50 -14.34
CA ILE A 71 3.21 -13.02 -15.27
C ILE A 71 3.19 -14.55 -15.25
N GLU A 72 3.10 -15.16 -14.05
CA GLU A 72 2.97 -16.61 -13.90
C GLU A 72 1.70 -17.13 -14.57
N ALA A 73 0.55 -16.46 -14.39
CA ALA A 73 -0.69 -16.85 -15.07
C ALA A 73 -0.59 -16.77 -16.60
N LYS A 74 0.17 -15.81 -17.15
CA LYS A 74 0.40 -15.69 -18.59
C LYS A 74 1.33 -16.77 -19.13
N ALA A 75 2.38 -17.13 -18.39
CA ALA A 75 3.31 -18.20 -18.78
C ALA A 75 2.61 -19.58 -18.84
N VAL A 76 1.60 -19.82 -17.99
CA VAL A 76 0.80 -21.06 -18.02
C VAL A 76 -0.19 -21.07 -19.19
N ALA A 77 -0.68 -19.91 -19.63
CA ALA A 77 -1.62 -19.83 -20.76
C ALA A 77 -0.95 -20.04 -22.14
N ASP A 78 0.35 -19.76 -22.26
CA ASP A 78 1.12 -19.99 -23.48
C ASP A 78 1.56 -21.47 -23.65
N THR A 79 1.44 -22.26 -22.58
CA THR A 79 1.79 -23.69 -22.59
C THR A 79 0.55 -24.57 -22.68
N GLN A 80 -0.09 -24.63 -23.85
CA GLN A 80 -0.90 -25.80 -24.22
C GLN A 80 -0.19 -26.57 -25.35
N PRO A 81 0.37 -27.76 -25.07
CA PRO A 81 0.91 -28.65 -26.09
C PRO A 81 -0.21 -29.43 -26.79
N GLU A 82 -0.01 -29.66 -28.10
CA GLU A 82 -0.61 -30.75 -28.86
C GLU A 82 -0.47 -32.08 -28.10
N GLU A 83 -1.57 -32.83 -28.10
CA GLU A 83 -1.78 -34.18 -27.62
C GLU A 83 -0.66 -35.20 -27.89
N ILE A 84 -0.14 -35.87 -26.84
CA ILE A 84 0.22 -37.30 -26.92
C ILE A 84 0.04 -37.95 -25.53
N GLU A 85 -0.84 -38.95 -25.47
CA GLU A 85 -1.00 -39.91 -24.38
C GLU A 85 0.26 -40.77 -24.21
N VAL A 86 0.78 -40.98 -22.99
CA VAL A 86 1.11 -42.33 -22.48
C VAL A 86 1.08 -42.35 -20.94
N GLU A 87 0.33 -43.31 -20.43
CA GLU A 87 0.13 -43.73 -19.05
C GLU A 87 1.37 -44.43 -18.45
N VAL A 88 1.79 -44.11 -17.21
CA VAL A 88 2.21 -45.13 -16.22
C VAL A 88 2.18 -44.64 -14.76
N LYS A 89 1.59 -45.50 -13.92
CA LYS A 89 1.42 -45.47 -12.46
C LYS A 89 2.75 -45.57 -11.68
N ALA A 90 2.84 -44.92 -10.52
CA ALA A 90 2.85 -45.59 -9.19
C ALA A 90 3.17 -44.63 -8.01
N LYS A 91 2.64 -45.02 -6.86
CA LYS A 91 2.54 -44.35 -5.55
C LYS A 91 3.89 -44.16 -4.84
N THR A 92 4.00 -43.16 -3.94
CA THR A 92 4.05 -43.37 -2.47
C THR A 92 4.28 -42.09 -1.67
N LYS A 93 3.66 -42.04 -0.48
CA LYS A 93 3.79 -41.03 0.57
C LYS A 93 5.22 -40.92 1.07
N SER A 94 5.66 -39.74 1.51
CA SER A 94 6.58 -39.61 2.64
C SER A 94 6.55 -38.23 3.30
N LYS A 95 6.69 -38.29 4.62
CA LYS A 95 6.61 -37.25 5.66
C LYS A 95 8.01 -37.13 6.27
N ALA A 96 8.58 -35.93 6.35
CA ALA A 96 9.63 -35.54 7.33
C ALA A 96 9.94 -34.03 7.12
N LYS A 97 9.80 -33.14 8.11
CA LYS A 97 10.85 -32.68 9.05
C LYS A 97 12.20 -32.43 8.33
N THR A 98 12.87 -31.27 8.45
CA THR A 98 13.75 -30.92 9.59
C THR A 98 14.36 -29.50 9.42
N ALA A 99 14.82 -28.92 10.54
CA ALA A 99 15.92 -27.95 10.71
C ALA A 99 15.82 -26.49 10.16
N LYS A 100 15.51 -25.58 11.09
CA LYS A 100 16.42 -24.56 11.67
C LYS A 100 17.66 -24.16 10.85
N ALA A 101 17.69 -22.91 10.38
CA ALA A 101 18.93 -22.17 10.14
C ALA A 101 18.80 -20.74 10.67
N LYS A 102 19.71 -20.38 11.58
CA LYS A 102 20.00 -19.01 12.03
C LYS A 102 20.86 -18.32 10.97
N ALA A 103 20.55 -17.06 10.65
CA ALA A 103 21.50 -16.06 10.18
C ALA A 103 20.92 -14.69 10.61
N ALA A 104 21.42 -14.01 11.65
CA ALA A 104 22.66 -13.25 11.71
C ALA A 104 22.71 -12.11 10.66
N LYS A 105 22.40 -10.90 11.17
CA LYS A 105 22.84 -9.54 10.76
C LYS A 105 22.96 -9.22 9.26
N SER A 106 22.16 -8.24 8.83
CA SER A 106 22.67 -7.13 8.00
C SER A 106 22.00 -5.82 8.43
N LYS A 107 22.78 -4.96 9.10
CA LYS A 107 22.44 -3.56 9.30
C LYS A 107 22.37 -2.90 7.92
N VAL A 108 21.18 -2.55 7.45
CA VAL A 108 21.02 -1.70 6.25
C VAL A 108 21.05 -0.25 6.71
N ALA A 109 22.13 0.43 6.32
CA ALA A 109 22.34 1.85 6.50
C ALA A 109 21.13 2.64 5.97
N THR A 110 20.43 3.31 6.87
CA THR A 110 19.41 4.30 6.53
C THR A 110 20.12 5.47 5.86
N LYS A 111 19.90 5.65 4.54
CA LYS A 111 20.27 6.89 3.83
C LYS A 111 19.62 8.06 4.55
N THR A 112 20.42 8.80 5.33
CA THR A 112 20.04 10.08 5.93
C THR A 112 19.75 11.02 4.78
N LYS A 113 18.50 11.46 4.67
CA LYS A 113 18.09 12.39 3.63
C LYS A 113 18.81 13.73 3.89
N GLU A 114 19.72 14.10 3.01
CA GLU A 114 20.48 15.35 3.08
C GLU A 114 19.52 16.53 3.25
N LYS A 115 19.83 17.41 4.21
CA LYS A 115 19.08 18.63 4.48
C LYS A 115 19.80 19.79 3.81
N THR A 116 19.06 20.60 3.07
CA THR A 116 19.59 21.77 2.35
C THR A 116 19.20 23.04 3.09
N PRO A 117 20.11 24.02 3.28
CA PRO A 117 19.79 25.30 3.91
C PRO A 117 18.91 26.17 2.99
N CYS A 118 17.96 26.88 3.59
CA CYS A 118 17.18 27.91 2.88
C CYS A 118 18.04 29.16 2.63
N LYS A 119 17.96 29.72 1.43
CA LYS A 119 18.71 30.91 1.01
C LYS A 119 18.40 32.19 1.80
N HIS A 120 17.26 32.26 2.48
CA HIS A 120 16.77 33.46 3.17
C HIS A 120 16.87 33.39 4.70
N CYS A 121 16.93 32.19 5.26
CA CYS A 121 16.96 32.00 6.71
C CYS A 121 18.00 31.01 7.22
N GLU A 122 18.80 30.44 6.30
CA GLU A 122 19.91 29.52 6.52
C GLU A 122 19.56 28.22 7.28
N LYS A 123 18.29 28.04 7.64
CA LYS A 123 17.79 26.84 8.31
C LYS A 123 17.77 25.65 7.37
N LEU A 124 18.20 24.50 7.88
CA LEU A 124 18.28 23.24 7.14
C LEU A 124 16.91 22.57 7.04
N PHE A 125 16.42 22.42 5.80
CA PHE A 125 15.16 21.75 5.51
C PHE A 125 15.36 20.52 4.63
N VAL A 126 14.48 19.55 4.84
CA VAL A 126 14.40 18.32 4.02
C VAL A 126 13.75 18.60 2.65
N TYR A 127 13.06 19.73 2.53
CA TYR A 127 12.39 20.23 1.32
C TYR A 127 12.48 21.78 1.31
N PRO A 128 13.57 22.37 0.81
CA PRO A 128 13.78 23.81 0.84
C PRO A 128 12.71 24.57 0.02
N ASP A 129 12.28 24.05 -1.13
CA ASP A 129 11.31 24.71 -2.02
C ASP A 129 9.95 25.00 -1.37
N LYS A 130 9.54 24.14 -0.43
CA LYS A 130 8.31 24.34 0.35
C LYS A 130 8.47 25.41 1.42
N HIS A 131 9.68 25.53 1.96
CA HIS A 131 9.96 26.53 2.98
C HIS A 131 10.16 27.91 2.35
N GLU A 132 10.81 28.02 1.19
CA GLU A 132 11.08 29.30 0.51
C GLU A 132 9.82 30.14 0.26
N LYS A 133 8.71 29.49 -0.13
CA LYS A 133 7.41 30.16 -0.40
C LYS A 133 6.73 30.72 0.85
N ASN A 134 7.11 30.25 2.03
CA ASN A 134 6.51 30.63 3.31
C ASN A 134 7.58 31.14 4.28
N CYS A 135 8.78 31.41 3.78
CA CYS A 135 9.90 31.84 4.62
C CYS A 135 9.65 33.28 5.01
N LYS A 136 9.56 33.53 6.32
CA LYS A 136 9.32 34.88 6.86
C LYS A 136 10.42 35.90 6.53
N LYS A 137 11.56 35.44 6.01
CA LYS A 137 12.71 36.26 5.61
C LYS A 137 12.87 36.35 4.09
N ASN A 138 11.96 35.76 3.32
CA ASN A 138 11.95 35.86 1.87
C ASN A 138 11.25 37.17 1.46
N PRO A 139 11.93 38.11 0.77
CA PRO A 139 11.37 39.39 0.36
C PRO A 139 10.17 39.27 -0.60
N ASP A 140 10.03 38.14 -1.30
CA ASP A 140 8.93 37.91 -2.25
C ASP A 140 7.57 37.68 -1.53
N VAL A 141 7.60 37.22 -0.28
CA VAL A 141 6.37 36.95 0.52
C VAL A 141 5.66 38.25 0.89
N GLU A 142 6.39 39.37 1.04
CA GLU A 142 5.79 40.66 1.36
C GLU A 142 5.09 41.28 0.14
N VAL A 143 5.61 41.06 -1.08
CA VAL A 143 5.03 41.55 -2.34
C VAL A 143 3.67 40.89 -2.63
N VAL A 144 3.54 39.59 -2.34
CA VAL A 144 2.28 38.85 -2.52
C VAL A 144 1.21 39.32 -1.52
N SER A 145 1.59 39.70 -0.30
CA SER A 145 0.63 40.20 0.69
C SER A 145 0.15 41.63 0.40
N ALA A 146 0.96 42.46 -0.26
CA ALA A 146 0.58 43.83 -0.66
C ALA A 146 -0.42 43.84 -1.83
N HIS A 147 -0.16 43.04 -2.87
CA HIS A 147 -1.02 42.99 -4.07
C HIS A 147 -2.43 42.47 -3.79
N VAL A 148 -2.61 41.60 -2.78
CA VAL A 148 -3.93 41.08 -2.38
C VAL A 148 -4.76 42.15 -1.64
N ASN A 149 -4.12 43.04 -0.89
CA ASN A 149 -4.83 44.11 -0.17
C ASN A 149 -5.27 45.26 -1.10
N GLU A 150 -4.46 45.63 -2.10
CA GLU A 150 -4.85 46.62 -3.12
C GLU A 150 -6.01 46.14 -4.01
N SER A 151 -6.09 44.84 -4.30
CA SER A 151 -7.17 44.26 -5.12
C SER A 151 -8.55 44.29 -4.42
N ILE A 152 -8.59 44.43 -3.10
CA ILE A 152 -9.82 44.45 -2.29
C ILE A 152 -10.39 45.87 -2.17
N ALA A 153 -9.56 46.92 -2.27
CA ALA A 153 -9.98 48.31 -2.08
C ALA A 153 -10.59 48.99 -3.33
N ILE A 154 -10.54 48.38 -4.51
CA ILE A 154 -11.01 48.97 -5.79
C ILE A 154 -12.45 48.52 -6.14
N LYS A 155 -13.10 47.72 -5.27
CA LYS A 155 -14.43 47.17 -5.53
C LYS A 155 -15.43 47.59 -4.43
N ALA A 156 -15.69 48.90 -4.34
CA ALA A 156 -16.80 49.50 -3.62
C ALA A 156 -17.34 50.69 -4.42
#